data_AF-A0A6J6WW51-F1
#
_entry.id   AF-A0A6J6WW51-F1
#
_cell.length_a   1.000
_cell.length_b   1.000
_cell.length_c   1.000
_cell.angle_alpha   90.00
_cell.angle_beta   90.00
_cell.angle_gamma   90.00
#
_symmetry.space_group_name_H-M   'P 1'
#
loop_
_entity.id
_entity.type
_entity.pdbx_description
1 polymer ?
#
loop_
_entity_poly.entity_id
_entity_poly.type
_entity_poly.pdbx_seq_one_letter_code
_entity_poly.pdbx_strand_id
1 'polypeptide(L)' 'MRPSDYLRRQVVVSPFAGEDVGWIIEQAGAQMVAFSSDYPHHEGTDDPIRRFEASMPNVGQSEIDDFYFANGVRLLGL' A
#
# COMPACT_ATOMS: atom_id res chain seq x y z
N MET A 1 -7.78 -22.85 -8.05
CA MET A 1 -7.27 -21.62 -7.40
C MET A 1 -8.08 -21.37 -6.14
N ARG A 2 -7.41 -21.01 -5.04
CA ARG A 2 -8.06 -20.57 -3.81
C ARG A 2 -8.53 -19.13 -3.97
N PRO A 3 -9.55 -18.67 -3.24
CA PRO A 3 -9.97 -17.26 -3.24
C PRO A 3 -8.82 -16.28 -3.02
N SER A 4 -7.88 -16.61 -2.12
CA SER A 4 -6.69 -15.80 -1.85
C SER A 4 -5.76 -15.64 -3.05
N ASP A 5 -5.75 -16.60 -3.97
CA ASP A 5 -4.91 -16.54 -5.17
C ASP A 5 -5.51 -15.56 -6.21
N TYR A 6 -6.83 -15.38 -6.20
CA TYR A 6 -7.49 -14.34 -7.01
C TYR A 6 -7.23 -12.96 -6.44
N LEU A 7 -7.38 -12.79 -5.11
CA LEU A 7 -7.13 -11.51 -4.45
C LEU A 7 -5.71 -11.01 -4.70
N ARG A 8 -4.70 -11.85 -4.46
CA ARG A 8 -3.29 -11.51 -4.70
C ARG A 8 -2.97 -11.12 -6.14
N ARG A 9 -3.73 -11.64 -7.11
CA ARG A 9 -3.50 -11.39 -8.54
C ARG A 9 -4.27 -10.16 -9.04
N GLN A 10 -5.41 -9.83 -8.47
CA GLN A 10 -6.40 -8.93 -9.12
C GLN A 10 -6.83 -7.75 -8.25
N VAL A 11 -6.45 -7.70 -6.98
CA VAL A 11 -6.85 -6.65 -6.05
C VAL A 11 -5.63 -5.89 -5.57
N VAL A 12 -5.72 -4.57 -5.62
CA VAL A 12 -4.78 -3.63 -5.01
C VAL A 12 -5.60 -2.65 -4.18
N VAL A 13 -5.20 -2.41 -2.93
CA VAL A 13 -5.91 -1.57 -1.96
C VAL A 13 -4.99 -0.46 -1.50
N SER A 14 -5.54 0.74 -1.28
CA SER A 14 -4.82 1.83 -0.63
C SER A 14 -5.31 1.97 0.82
N PRO A 15 -4.44 1.71 1.81
CA PRO A 15 -4.75 1.95 3.22
C PRO A 15 -4.87 3.44 3.53
N PHE A 16 -5.51 3.78 4.64
CA PHE A 16 -5.47 5.13 5.18
C PHE A 16 -4.13 5.39 5.90
N ALA A 17 -3.61 6.62 5.81
CA ALA A 17 -2.35 6.98 6.45
C ALA A 17 -2.34 6.87 7.99
N GLY A 18 -3.50 6.70 8.63
CA GLY A 18 -3.61 6.42 10.06
C GLY A 18 -3.51 4.94 10.44
N GLU A 19 -3.53 4.03 9.46
CA GLU A 19 -3.44 2.59 9.67
C GLU A 19 -1.98 2.12 9.71
N ASP A 20 -1.74 0.98 10.36
CA ASP A 20 -0.43 0.33 10.37
C ASP A 20 -0.19 -0.38 9.02
N VAL A 21 0.36 0.35 8.05
CA VAL A 21 0.60 -0.20 6.71
C VAL A 21 1.71 -1.25 6.69
N GLY A 22 2.69 -1.17 7.60
CA GLY A 22 3.70 -2.22 7.74
C GLY A 22 3.08 -3.55 8.12
N TRP A 23 2.17 -3.57 9.10
CA TRP A 23 1.41 -4.75 9.45
C TRP A 23 0.50 -5.23 8.30
N ILE A 24 -0.15 -4.31 7.58
CA ILE A 24 -0.99 -4.68 6.42
C ILE A 24 -0.16 -5.35 5.33
N ILE A 25 1.03 -4.82 5.01
CA ILE A 25 1.97 -5.42 4.05
C ILE A 25 2.34 -6.84 4.49
N GLU A 26 2.70 -7.03 5.76
CA GLU A 26 3.06 -8.33 6.32
C GLU A 26 1.93 -9.37 6.20
N GLN A 27 0.68 -8.97 6.48
CA GLN A 27 -0.46 -9.89 6.50
C GLN A 27 -1.10 -10.15 5.13
N ALA A 28 -1.23 -9.11 4.30
CA ALA A 28 -1.90 -9.19 3.00
C ALA A 28 -0.93 -9.61 1.88
N GLY A 29 0.34 -9.23 2.00
CA GLY A 29 1.36 -9.31 0.97
C GLY A 29 1.55 -7.97 0.25
N ALA A 30 2.81 -7.57 0.07
CA ALA A 30 3.20 -6.29 -0.52
C ALA A 30 2.53 -6.01 -1.87
N GLN A 31 2.32 -7.03 -2.71
CA GLN A 31 1.70 -6.89 -4.03
C GLN A 31 0.22 -6.47 -4.00
N MET A 32 -0.42 -6.45 -2.83
CA MET A 32 -1.83 -6.09 -2.71
C MET A 32 -2.06 -4.66 -2.24
N VAL A 33 -1.01 -3.89 -1.96
CA VAL A 33 -1.13 -2.54 -1.39
C VAL A 33 -0.38 -1.50 -2.21
N ALA A 34 -1.02 -0.35 -2.40
CA ALA A 34 -0.44 0.78 -3.13
C ALA A 34 -0.72 2.10 -2.41
N PHE A 35 0.25 3.00 -2.47
CA PHE A 35 0.15 4.34 -1.94
C PHE A 35 -0.96 5.15 -2.62
N SER A 36 -1.72 5.86 -1.80
CA SER A 36 -2.58 6.96 -2.21
C SER A 36 -2.58 8.00 -1.09
N SER A 37 -2.48 9.28 -1.44
CA SER A 37 -2.55 10.38 -0.47
C SER A 37 -3.98 10.83 -0.17
N ASP A 38 -4.92 10.48 -1.04
CA ASP A 38 -6.28 11.03 -1.05
C ASP A 38 -6.33 12.58 -1.07
N TYR A 39 -5.32 13.21 -1.67
CA TYR A 39 -5.24 14.67 -1.77
C TYR A 39 -6.29 15.22 -2.75
N PRO A 40 -6.97 16.35 -2.45
CA PRO A 40 -6.83 17.23 -1.29
C PRO A 40 -7.90 17.00 -0.21
N HIS A 41 -8.45 15.79 -0.13
CA HIS A 41 -9.61 15.55 0.71
C HIS A 41 -9.29 15.61 2.21
N HIS A 42 -10.31 15.94 3.00
CA HIS A 42 -10.17 16.14 4.45
C HIS A 42 -9.91 14.84 5.24
N GLU A 43 -10.35 13.70 4.71
CA GLU A 43 -10.16 12.35 5.23
C GLU A 43 -8.74 11.82 4.97
N GLY A 44 -8.01 12.45 4.04
CA GLY A 44 -6.60 12.22 3.84
C GLY A 44 -5.76 12.80 4.98
N THR A 45 -4.53 13.19 4.66
CA THR A 45 -3.61 13.76 5.65
C THR A 45 -2.73 14.83 5.03
N ASP A 46 -2.24 15.74 5.87
CA ASP A 46 -1.31 16.81 5.52
C ASP A 46 0.09 16.29 5.17
N ASP A 47 0.52 15.19 5.80
CA ASP A 47 1.80 14.53 5.52
C ASP A 47 1.66 13.00 5.42
N PRO A 48 1.19 12.46 4.27
CA PRO A 48 0.94 11.03 4.11
C PRO A 48 2.22 10.18 4.13
N ILE A 49 3.31 10.70 3.56
CA ILE A 49 4.58 9.98 3.46
C ILE A 49 5.11 9.70 4.87
N ARG A 50 5.24 10.74 5.70
CA ARG A 50 5.73 10.60 7.06
C ARG A 50 4.89 9.63 7.88
N ARG A 51 3.56 9.66 7.73
CA ARG A 51 2.65 8.81 8.51
C ARG A 51 2.77 7.33 8.12
N PHE A 52 2.81 7.02 6.82
CA PHE A 52 3.01 5.65 6.37
C PHE A 52 4.38 5.11 6.82
N GLU A 53 5.46 5.87 6.58
CA GLU A 53 6.82 5.44 6.93
C GLU A 53 7.01 5.21 8.44
N ALA A 54 6.28 5.93 9.29
CA ALA A 54 6.30 5.70 10.74
C ALA A 54 5.86 4.29 11.15
N SER A 55 5.07 3.60 10.31
CA SER A 55 4.65 2.21 10.51
C SER A 55 5.46 1.18 9.71
N MET A 56 6.49 1.61 8.98
CA MET A 56 7.33 0.74 8.14
C MET A 56 8.75 0.47 8.69
N PRO A 57 9.04 0.43 10.01
CA PRO A 57 10.42 0.33 10.50
C PRO A 57 11.12 -1.00 10.12
N ASN A 58 10.33 -2.03 9.77
CA ASN A 58 10.83 -3.36 9.42
C ASN A 58 10.43 -3.80 8.00
N VAL A 59 9.87 -2.89 7.18
CA VAL A 59 9.47 -3.20 5.80
C VAL A 59 10.70 -3.10 4.90
N GLY A 60 10.93 -4.08 4.04
CA GLY A 60 12.08 -4.10 3.15
C GLY A 60 11.96 -3.05 2.03
N GLN A 61 13.10 -2.54 1.54
CA GLN A 61 13.11 -1.52 0.50
C GLN A 61 12.30 -1.91 -0.76
N SER A 62 12.37 -3.18 -1.18
CA SER A 62 11.59 -3.67 -2.33
C SER A 62 10.08 -3.59 -2.10
N GLU A 63 9.62 -3.79 -0.87
CA GLU A 63 8.19 -3.73 -0.53
C GLU A 63 7.74 -2.26 -0.43
N ILE A 64 8.62 -1.37 0.03
CA ILE A 64 8.43 0.08 -0.01
C ILE A 64 8.30 0.55 -1.46
N ASP A 65 9.17 0.07 -2.36
CA ASP A 65 9.12 0.40 -3.79
C ASP A 65 7.84 -0.13 -4.45
N ASP A 66 7.40 -1.34 -4.07
CA ASP A 66 6.14 -1.91 -4.52
C ASP A 66 4.95 -1.05 -4.07
N PHE A 67 4.92 -0.64 -2.80
CA PHE A 67 3.88 0.20 -2.22
C PHE A 67 3.80 1.56 -2.89
N TYR A 68 4.92 2.28 -3.01
CA TYR A 68 4.93 3.65 -3.56
C TYR A 68 4.83 3.71 -5.07
N PHE A 69 5.24 2.66 -5.79
CA PHE A 69 5.36 2.71 -7.24
C PHE A 69 4.82 1.47 -7.96
N ALA A 70 5.44 0.31 -7.77
CA ALA A 70 5.25 -0.81 -8.70
C ALA A 70 3.80 -1.32 -8.74
N ASN A 71 3.10 -1.34 -7.60
CA ASN A 71 1.71 -1.79 -7.54
C ASN A 71 0.74 -0.81 -8.18
N GLY A 72 0.98 0.50 -8.02
CA GLY A 72 0.20 1.54 -8.70
C GLY A 72 0.37 1.45 -10.22
N VAL A 73 1.61 1.32 -10.70
CA VAL A 73 1.93 1.13 -12.12
C VAL A 73 1.24 -0.11 -12.68
N ARG A 74 1.33 -1.24 -11.99
CA ARG A 74 0.67 -2.49 -12.39
C ARG A 74 -0.85 -2.37 -12.42
N LEU A 75 -1.46 -1.67 -11.45
CA LEU A 75 -2.91 -1.45 -11.41
C LEU A 75 -3.39 -0.59 -12.58
N LEU A 76 -2.63 0.46 -12.92
CA LEU A 76 -2.98 1.43 -13.95
C LEU A 76 -2.55 1.00 -15.37
N GLY A 77 -1.73 -0.04 -15.49
CA GLY A 77 -1.21 -0.53 -16.77
C GLY A 77 -0.21 0.42 -17.43
N LEU A 78 0.61 1.09 -16.62
CA LEU A 78 1.63 2.06 -17.03
C LEU A 78 3.00 1.43 -17.27
#